data_AF-I6R1E4-F1
#
_entry.id   AF-I6R1E4-F1
#
_cell.length_a   1.000
_cell.length_b   1.000
_cell.length_c   1.000
_cell.angle_alpha   90.00
_cell.angle_beta   90.00
_cell.angle_gamma   90.00
#
_symmetry.space_group_name_H-M   'P 1'
#
loop_
_entity.id
_entity.type
_entity.pdbx_description
1 polymer ?
#
loop_
_entity_poly.entity_id
_entity_poly.type
_entity_poly.pdbx_seq_one_letter_code
_entity_poly.pdbx_strand_id
1 'polypeptide(L)'
;IVDHSGLGTGDLPLQKAIYGGIGWGLDIDVVQIYDFISNNYQPGDELFFFGFSRGAFTVRSVANLVCDVGVLSAVHMSRFAEMWEVYRANIGGDPFRKSEWYRNNKEELGLTDVRVKVVGVWDTVGALGIPEWPVVDWAMKAGIPINKPGDELFC
;
A
#
# COMPACT_ATOMS: atom_id res chain seq x y z
N ILE A 1 12.08 -11.33 -2.12
CA ILE A 1 11.01 -11.92 -1.29
C ILE A 1 11.15 -11.29 0.08
N VAL A 2 10.24 -10.40 0.45
CA VAL A 2 10.18 -9.83 1.81
C VAL A 2 9.25 -10.73 2.61
N ASP A 3 9.77 -11.39 3.63
CA ASP A 3 9.00 -12.22 4.54
C ASP A 3 8.70 -11.41 5.82
N HIS A 4 7.44 -10.99 5.98
CA HIS A 4 6.95 -10.29 7.18
C HIS A 4 6.40 -11.26 8.23
N SER A 5 7.00 -12.44 8.38
CA SER A 5 6.61 -13.42 9.41
C SER A 5 7.21 -13.14 10.80
N GLY A 6 8.01 -12.08 10.98
CA GLY A 6 8.59 -11.73 12.27
C GLY A 6 8.45 -10.24 12.57
N LEU A 7 7.75 -9.91 13.66
CA LEU A 7 7.80 -8.60 14.31
C LEU A 7 9.27 -8.22 14.56
N GLY A 8 9.83 -7.40 13.67
CA GLY A 8 11.19 -6.88 13.74
C GLY A 8 11.14 -5.39 14.00
N THR A 9 11.12 -5.02 15.27
CA THR A 9 11.26 -3.65 15.78
C THR A 9 12.66 -3.12 15.43
N GLY A 10 12.87 -2.71 14.19
CA GLY A 10 14.06 -2.00 13.73
C GLY A 10 13.88 -0.51 13.90
N ASP A 11 14.19 0.01 15.08
CA ASP A 11 14.12 1.43 15.42
C ASP A 11 15.16 2.26 14.64
N LEU A 12 14.88 2.59 13.38
CA LEU A 12 15.65 3.57 12.60
C LEU A 12 15.07 4.98 12.82
N PRO A 13 15.89 6.02 13.11
CA PRO A 13 15.41 7.39 13.38
C PRO A 13 14.61 8.01 12.22
N LEU A 14 14.99 7.71 10.98
CA LEU A 14 14.25 8.14 9.78
C LEU A 14 12.88 7.47 9.71
N GLN A 15 12.82 6.18 10.05
CA GLN A 15 11.57 5.45 10.10
C GLN A 15 10.64 6.00 11.19
N LYS A 16 11.15 6.38 12.37
CA LYS A 16 10.36 7.06 13.41
C LYS A 16 9.78 8.40 12.96
N ALA A 17 10.49 9.16 12.11
CA ALA A 17 9.98 10.41 11.56
C ALA A 17 8.84 10.19 10.56
N ILE A 18 8.98 9.18 9.70
CA ILE A 18 7.92 8.77 8.75
C ILE A 18 6.70 8.28 9.55
N TYR A 19 6.88 7.38 10.53
CA TYR A 19 5.79 6.83 11.35
C TYR A 19 5.08 7.83 12.27
N GLY A 20 5.68 9.00 12.54
CA GLY A 20 5.09 10.00 13.43
C GLY A 20 3.74 10.56 12.97
N GLY A 21 3.44 10.48 11.67
CA GLY A 21 2.16 10.89 11.08
C GLY A 21 1.26 9.72 10.61
N ILE A 22 1.69 8.48 10.84
CA ILE A 22 1.05 7.26 10.32
C ILE A 22 0.26 6.61 11.47
N GLY A 23 -0.94 6.11 11.20
CA GLY A 23 -1.79 5.46 12.21
C GLY A 23 -1.21 4.15 12.77
N TRP A 24 -1.92 3.52 13.71
CA TRP A 24 -1.40 2.36 14.44
C TRP A 24 -1.54 1.05 13.64
N GLY A 25 -0.51 0.19 13.70
CA GLY A 25 -0.58 -1.21 13.25
C GLY A 25 -0.41 -1.39 11.74
N LEU A 26 -1.52 -1.52 11.00
CA LEU A 26 -1.48 -1.83 9.56
C LEU A 26 -0.77 -0.75 8.75
N ASP A 27 -1.00 0.52 9.10
CA ASP A 27 -0.39 1.63 8.39
C ASP A 27 1.14 1.53 8.45
N ILE A 28 1.71 1.03 9.57
CA ILE A 28 3.15 0.79 9.73
C ILE A 28 3.63 -0.30 8.76
N ASP A 29 2.93 -1.43 8.67
CA ASP A 29 3.32 -2.52 7.76
C ASP A 29 3.27 -2.08 6.28
N VAL A 30 2.24 -1.31 5.90
CA VAL A 30 2.11 -0.76 4.54
C VAL A 30 3.29 0.15 4.21
N VAL A 31 3.64 1.04 5.14
CA VAL A 31 4.75 1.97 4.97
C VAL A 31 6.08 1.26 4.90
N GLN A 32 6.30 0.23 5.72
CA GLN A 32 7.54 -0.56 5.68
C GLN A 32 7.74 -1.22 4.33
N ILE A 33 6.70 -1.85 3.79
CA ILE A 33 6.77 -2.50 2.48
C ILE A 33 6.97 -1.45 1.39
N TYR A 34 6.26 -0.32 1.45
CA TYR A 34 6.39 0.75 0.47
C TYR A 34 7.79 1.41 0.51
N ASP A 35 8.34 1.65 1.70
CA ASP A 35 9.71 2.14 1.91
C ASP A 35 10.73 1.18 1.30
N PHE A 36 10.57 -0.12 1.54
CA PHE A 36 11.41 -1.13 0.91
C PHE A 36 11.35 -1.05 -0.62
N ILE A 37 10.16 -0.94 -1.20
CA ILE A 37 9.99 -0.82 -2.66
C ILE A 37 10.64 0.48 -3.15
N SER A 38 10.39 1.62 -2.50
CA SER A 38 10.95 2.93 -2.85
C SER A 38 12.48 2.95 -2.88
N ASN A 39 13.12 2.23 -1.97
CA ASN A 39 14.59 2.14 -1.90
C ASN A 39 15.21 1.15 -2.90
N ASN A 40 14.44 0.20 -3.44
CA ASN A 40 15.00 -0.91 -4.22
C ASN A 40 14.47 -1.01 -5.66
N TYR A 41 13.33 -0.41 -5.97
CA TYR A 41 12.71 -0.49 -7.28
C TYR A 41 13.48 0.33 -8.32
N GLN A 42 13.75 -0.29 -9.47
CA GLN A 42 14.26 0.37 -10.66
C GLN A 42 13.22 0.30 -11.79
N PRO A 43 13.15 1.32 -12.67
CA PRO A 43 12.25 1.30 -13.81
C PRO A 43 12.45 0.05 -14.67
N GLY A 44 11.40 -0.76 -14.79
CA GLY A 44 11.41 -2.03 -15.53
C GLY A 44 11.39 -3.27 -14.65
N ASP A 45 11.57 -3.12 -13.34
CA ASP A 45 11.42 -4.23 -12.39
C ASP A 45 9.96 -4.72 -12.32
N GLU A 46 9.79 -6.01 -12.05
CA GLU A 46 8.48 -6.62 -11.85
C GLU A 46 8.23 -6.83 -10.34
N LEU A 47 7.06 -6.39 -9.85
CA LEU A 47 6.69 -6.56 -8.45
C LEU A 47 5.83 -7.82 -8.25
N PHE A 48 6.20 -8.61 -7.23
CA PHE A 48 5.49 -9.81 -6.82
C PHE A 48 5.15 -9.71 -5.33
N PHE A 49 3.86 -9.75 -5.00
CA PHE A 49 3.36 -9.67 -3.65
C PHE A 49 2.86 -11.02 -3.18
N PHE A 50 3.27 -11.43 -1.97
CA PHE A 50 2.79 -12.66 -1.36
C PHE A 50 2.42 -12.44 0.10
N GLY A 51 1.26 -12.95 0.53
CA GLY A 51 0.77 -12.73 1.89
C GLY A 51 -0.12 -13.87 2.40
N PHE A 52 -0.10 -14.10 3.71
CA PHE A 52 -0.89 -15.13 4.38
C PHE A 52 -1.74 -14.51 5.51
N SER A 53 -2.99 -14.94 5.66
CA SER A 53 -3.90 -14.50 6.74
C SER A 53 -3.96 -12.97 6.85
N ARG A 54 -3.55 -12.35 7.97
CA ARG A 54 -3.46 -10.89 8.12
C ARG A 54 -2.54 -10.24 7.07
N GLY A 55 -1.43 -10.88 6.74
CA GLY A 55 -0.48 -10.40 5.73
C GLY A 55 -1.08 -10.34 4.32
N ALA A 56 -2.11 -11.16 4.04
CA ALA A 56 -2.84 -11.07 2.77
C ALA A 56 -3.53 -9.71 2.59
N PHE A 57 -4.07 -9.13 3.67
CA PHE A 57 -4.67 -7.81 3.62
C PHE A 57 -3.60 -6.74 3.36
N THR A 58 -2.51 -6.76 4.12
CA THR A 58 -1.40 -5.82 3.98
C THR A 58 -0.84 -5.79 2.56
N VAL A 59 -0.49 -6.96 2.00
CA VAL A 59 0.14 -6.98 0.67
C VAL A 59 -0.81 -6.57 -0.44
N ARG A 60 -2.13 -6.81 -0.29
CA ARG A 60 -3.15 -6.31 -1.21
C ARG A 60 -3.26 -4.78 -1.14
N SER A 61 -3.27 -4.22 0.08
CA SER A 61 -3.29 -2.78 0.26
C SER A 61 -2.06 -2.10 -0.36
N VAL A 62 -0.88 -2.68 -0.19
CA VAL A 62 0.35 -2.14 -0.81
C VAL A 62 0.31 -2.30 -2.33
N ALA A 63 -0.12 -3.45 -2.86
CA ALA A 63 -0.26 -3.67 -4.30
C ALA A 63 -1.19 -2.63 -4.95
N ASN A 64 -2.34 -2.34 -4.32
CA ASN A 64 -3.25 -1.29 -4.77
C ASN A 64 -2.60 0.09 -4.72
N LEU A 65 -1.95 0.41 -3.59
CA LEU A 65 -1.28 1.69 -3.41
C LEU A 65 -0.23 1.94 -4.49
N VAL A 66 0.64 0.97 -4.77
CA VAL A 66 1.68 1.14 -5.80
C VAL A 66 1.10 1.16 -7.22
N CYS A 67 -0.01 0.47 -7.49
CA CYS A 67 -0.68 0.58 -8.78
C CYS A 67 -1.32 1.96 -8.98
N ASP A 68 -2.04 2.45 -7.98
CA ASP A 68 -2.76 3.72 -8.05
C ASP A 68 -1.82 4.92 -8.06
N VAL A 69 -0.82 4.91 -7.17
CA VAL A 69 0.08 6.06 -6.95
C VAL A 69 1.40 5.92 -7.72
N GLY A 70 1.87 4.71 -7.99
CA GLY A 70 3.26 4.48 -8.34
C GLY A 70 4.17 4.46 -7.12
N VAL A 71 5.48 4.44 -7.37
CA VAL A 71 6.52 4.37 -6.34
C VAL A 71 7.22 5.73 -6.20
N LEU A 72 7.23 6.28 -4.98
CA LEU A 72 8.02 7.45 -4.61
C LEU A 72 9.51 7.14 -4.76
N SER A 73 10.30 8.14 -5.15
CA SER A 73 11.76 8.06 -4.98
C SER A 73 12.12 7.97 -3.50
N ALA A 74 13.14 7.17 -3.16
CA ALA A 74 13.61 6.97 -1.78
C ALA A 74 13.86 8.30 -1.03
N VAL A 75 14.35 9.32 -1.75
CA VAL A 75 14.63 10.66 -1.18
C VAL A 75 13.36 11.38 -0.71
N HIS A 76 12.21 11.03 -1.28
CA HIS A 76 10.92 11.67 -1.01
C HIS A 76 10.01 10.86 -0.08
N MET A 77 10.51 9.78 0.54
CA MET A 77 9.74 8.98 1.49
C MET A 77 9.25 9.77 2.72
N SER A 78 9.86 10.91 3.04
CA SER A 78 9.34 11.83 4.06
C SER A 78 7.95 12.41 3.74
N ARG A 79 7.57 12.46 2.45
CA ARG A 79 6.25 12.92 1.97
C ARG A 79 5.22 11.78 1.94
N PHE A 80 5.60 10.55 2.31
CA PHE A 80 4.70 9.40 2.28
C PHE A 80 3.45 9.63 3.14
N ALA A 81 3.61 10.15 4.36
CA ALA A 81 2.47 10.34 5.27
C ALA A 81 1.41 11.29 4.67
N GLU A 82 1.85 12.38 4.04
CA GLU A 82 0.96 13.32 3.34
C GLU A 82 0.23 12.64 2.17
N MET A 83 0.97 11.91 1.33
CA MET A 83 0.40 11.13 0.23
C MET A 83 -0.63 10.12 0.74
N TRP A 84 -0.32 9.44 1.85
CA TRP A 84 -1.15 8.39 2.44
C TRP A 84 -2.47 8.95 2.98
N GLU A 85 -2.44 10.10 3.64
CA GLU A 85 -3.65 10.78 4.10
C GLU A 85 -4.57 11.13 2.92
N VAL A 86 -4.02 11.69 1.83
CA VAL A 86 -4.81 12.03 0.65
C VAL A 86 -5.34 10.76 -0.03
N TYR A 87 -4.54 9.71 -0.11
CA TYR A 87 -4.93 8.42 -0.70
C TYR A 87 -6.10 7.79 0.06
N ARG A 88 -6.05 7.77 1.39
CA ARG A 88 -7.16 7.25 2.23
C ARG A 88 -8.41 8.13 2.18
N ALA A 89 -8.24 9.44 2.01
CA ALA A 89 -9.38 10.35 1.83
C ALA A 89 -10.07 10.18 0.46
N ASN A 90 -9.42 9.52 -0.51
CA ASN A 90 -9.95 9.28 -1.85
C ASN A 90 -10.94 8.11 -1.89
N ILE A 91 -12.02 8.21 -1.12
CA ILE A 91 -13.10 7.20 -1.04
C ILE A 91 -14.14 7.31 -2.17
N GLY A 92 -14.04 8.33 -3.02
CA GLY A 92 -15.02 8.66 -4.06
C GLY A 92 -15.04 7.73 -5.27
N GLY A 93 -14.12 6.76 -5.34
CA GLY A 93 -14.00 5.81 -6.45
C GLY A 93 -13.33 6.37 -7.71
N ASP A 94 -13.00 7.67 -7.73
CA ASP A 94 -12.18 8.24 -8.78
C ASP A 94 -10.73 7.74 -8.66
N PRO A 95 -10.04 7.44 -9.79
CA PRO A 95 -8.63 7.07 -9.76
C PRO A 95 -7.78 8.13 -9.05
N PHE A 96 -6.92 7.71 -8.12
CA PHE A 96 -6.08 8.63 -7.35
C PHE A 96 -5.22 9.55 -8.23
N ARG A 97 -4.83 9.06 -9.41
CA ARG A 97 -4.07 9.83 -10.42
C ARG A 97 -4.79 11.07 -10.95
N LYS A 98 -6.11 11.17 -10.75
CA LYS A 98 -6.90 12.36 -11.09
C LYS A 98 -6.97 13.38 -9.96
N SER A 99 -6.54 13.02 -8.74
CA SER A 99 -6.52 13.94 -7.61
C SER A 99 -5.62 15.15 -7.90
N GLU A 100 -6.01 16.29 -7.34
CA GLU A 100 -5.21 17.52 -7.46
C GLU A 100 -3.83 17.34 -6.83
N TRP A 101 -3.77 16.65 -5.68
CA TRP A 101 -2.51 16.30 -5.02
C TRP A 101 -1.58 15.54 -5.96
N TYR A 102 -2.06 14.47 -6.60
CA TYR A 102 -1.22 13.67 -7.49
C TYR A 102 -0.67 14.50 -8.66
N ARG A 103 -1.54 15.27 -9.32
CA ARG A 103 -1.14 16.12 -10.46
C ARG A 103 -0.08 17.14 -10.10
N ASN A 104 -0.15 17.72 -8.91
CA ASN A 104 0.75 18.77 -8.48
C ASN A 104 2.09 18.24 -7.92
N ASN A 105 2.13 16.98 -7.48
CA ASN A 105 3.32 16.42 -6.81
C ASN A 105 4.04 15.31 -7.60
N LYS A 106 3.42 14.71 -8.64
CA LYS A 106 3.98 13.56 -9.37
C LYS A 106 5.42 13.77 -9.84
N GLU A 107 5.69 14.91 -10.49
CA GLU A 107 7.00 15.21 -11.09
C GLU A 107 8.05 15.51 -10.01
N GLU A 108 7.70 16.32 -9.01
CA GLU A 108 8.59 16.67 -7.90
C GLU A 108 8.99 15.43 -7.10
N LEU A 109 8.04 14.53 -6.81
CA LEU A 109 8.28 13.36 -5.98
C LEU A 109 8.85 12.16 -6.76
N GLY A 110 9.02 12.30 -8.08
CA GLY A 110 9.54 11.24 -8.93
C GLY A 110 8.68 9.98 -8.96
N LEU A 111 7.35 10.14 -8.88
CA LEU A 111 6.41 9.02 -8.85
C LEU A 111 6.54 8.19 -10.14
N THR A 112 7.05 6.97 -9.98
CA THR A 112 7.33 6.07 -11.09
C THR A 112 6.22 5.04 -11.22
N ASP A 113 5.74 4.87 -12.45
CA ASP A 113 4.77 3.83 -12.77
C ASP A 113 5.39 2.44 -12.61
N VAL A 114 4.65 1.55 -11.96
CA VAL A 114 5.09 0.18 -11.70
C VAL A 114 4.10 -0.82 -12.27
N ARG A 115 4.60 -2.02 -12.55
CA ARG A 115 3.77 -3.15 -12.97
C ARG A 115 3.76 -4.19 -11.87
N VAL A 116 2.57 -4.49 -11.35
CA VAL A 116 2.40 -5.56 -10.37
C VAL A 116 2.09 -6.83 -11.13
N LYS A 117 3.04 -7.76 -11.13
CA LYS A 117 2.94 -8.97 -11.94
C LYS A 117 2.06 -10.02 -11.28
N VAL A 118 2.17 -10.15 -9.96
CA VAL A 118 1.49 -11.19 -9.19
C VAL A 118 1.15 -10.66 -7.82
N VAL A 119 -0.07 -10.97 -7.37
CA VAL A 119 -0.48 -10.89 -5.96
C VAL A 119 -1.00 -12.26 -5.53
N GLY A 120 -0.14 -13.06 -4.92
CA GLY A 120 -0.50 -14.40 -4.42
C GLY A 120 -0.81 -14.36 -2.93
N VAL A 121 -2.06 -14.58 -2.55
CA VAL A 121 -2.44 -14.61 -1.14
C VAL A 121 -3.12 -15.91 -0.74
N TRP A 122 -2.85 -16.36 0.49
CA TRP A 122 -3.40 -17.59 1.06
C TRP A 122 -4.08 -17.32 2.40
N ASP A 123 -5.11 -18.09 2.70
CA ASP A 123 -5.91 -18.00 3.94
C ASP A 123 -6.62 -16.65 4.14
N THR A 124 -7.18 -16.11 3.06
CA THR A 124 -8.37 -15.27 3.18
C THR A 124 -9.56 -16.23 3.26
N VAL A 125 -9.95 -16.68 4.47
CA VAL A 125 -11.28 -17.28 4.65
C VAL A 125 -12.30 -16.25 4.16
N GLY A 126 -12.84 -16.52 2.97
CA GLY A 126 -13.47 -15.54 2.11
C GLY A 126 -13.19 -15.73 0.61
N ALA A 127 -12.94 -16.95 0.14
CA ALA A 127 -13.08 -17.31 -1.28
C ALA A 127 -14.57 -17.44 -1.71
N LEU A 128 -15.52 -17.03 -0.87
CA LEU A 128 -16.95 -17.02 -1.17
C LEU A 128 -17.60 -15.85 -0.42
N GLY A 129 -18.11 -14.84 -1.15
CA GLY A 129 -19.10 -13.85 -0.68
C GLY A 129 -18.77 -13.02 0.58
N ILE A 130 -18.49 -11.73 0.41
CA ILE A 130 -18.70 -10.71 1.46
C ILE A 130 -20.19 -10.79 1.88
N PRO A 131 -20.65 -10.74 3.17
CA PRO A 131 -20.06 -10.17 4.39
C PRO A 131 -20.08 -11.10 5.64
N GLU A 132 -19.33 -10.72 6.68
CA GLU A 132 -19.49 -11.04 8.14
C GLU A 132 -18.14 -11.27 8.86
N TRP A 133 -17.13 -10.44 8.58
CA TRP A 133 -15.90 -10.45 9.39
C TRP A 133 -15.64 -9.08 10.03
N PRO A 134 -15.31 -9.01 11.34
CA PRO A 134 -14.96 -7.76 12.04
C PRO A 134 -13.86 -6.95 11.34
N VAL A 135 -13.03 -7.61 10.55
CA VAL A 135 -11.93 -7.03 9.76
C VAL A 135 -12.43 -6.21 8.57
N VAL A 136 -13.54 -6.57 7.92
CA VAL A 136 -14.12 -5.79 6.81
C VAL A 136 -14.76 -4.52 7.35
N ASP A 137 -15.44 -4.64 8.48
CA ASP A 137 -16.04 -3.51 9.20
C ASP A 137 -14.97 -2.54 9.71
N TRP A 138 -13.82 -3.06 10.12
CA TRP A 138 -12.63 -2.26 10.46
C TRP A 138 -12.00 -1.62 9.22
N ALA A 139 -11.82 -2.35 8.12
CA ALA A 139 -11.24 -1.83 6.88
C ALA A 139 -12.08 -0.70 6.27
N MET A 140 -13.41 -0.83 6.31
CA MET A 140 -14.33 0.24 5.93
C MET A 140 -14.27 1.43 6.90
N LYS A 141 -14.16 1.19 8.22
CA LYS A 141 -13.95 2.25 9.21
C LYS A 141 -12.59 2.95 9.11
N ALA A 142 -11.58 2.27 8.56
CA ALA A 142 -10.23 2.78 8.35
C ALA A 142 -10.04 3.49 6.99
N GLY A 143 -11.08 3.57 6.15
CA GLY A 143 -11.04 4.28 4.87
C GLY A 143 -10.17 3.61 3.81
N ILE A 144 -9.88 2.31 3.94
CA ILE A 144 -9.02 1.59 2.98
C ILE A 144 -9.90 1.11 1.81
N PRO A 145 -9.61 1.52 0.56
CA PRO A 145 -10.37 1.05 -0.59
C PRO A 145 -10.16 -0.45 -0.78
N ILE A 146 -11.25 -1.21 -0.67
CA ILE A 146 -11.27 -2.67 -0.82
C ILE A 146 -11.84 -3.01 -2.21
N ASN A 147 -11.03 -3.63 -3.08
CA ASN A 147 -11.49 -4.04 -4.40
C ASN A 147 -12.43 -5.26 -4.28
N LYS A 148 -13.40 -5.40 -5.19
CA LYS A 148 -14.33 -6.53 -5.18
C LYS A 148 -13.61 -7.81 -5.64
N PRO A 149 -14.00 -9.00 -5.15
CA PRO A 149 -13.44 -10.25 -5.65
C PRO A 149 -13.75 -10.39 -7.15
N GLY A 150 -12.71 -10.47 -7.98
CA GLY A 150 -12.84 -10.60 -9.45
C GLY A 150 -12.10 -9.53 -10.24
N ASP A 151 -11.71 -8.42 -9.60
CA ASP A 151 -10.85 -7.42 -10.23
C ASP A 151 -9.41 -7.91 -10.17
N GLU A 152 -8.94 -8.50 -11.28
CA GLU A 152 -7.53 -8.80 -11.46
C GLU A 152 -6.73 -7.49 -11.32
N LEU A 153 -5.93 -7.38 -10.26
CA LEU A 153 -5.04 -6.25 -10.01
C LEU A 153 -3.86 -6.33 -10.98
N PHE A 154 -4.08 -5.91 -12.22
CA PHE A 154 -3.04 -5.72 -13.22
C PHE A 154 -2.99 -4.24 -13.60
N CYS A 155 -2.20 -3.48 -12.84
CA CYS A 155 -1.40 -2.40 -13.43
C CYS A 155 -0.10 -3.03 -13.99
#